data_AF-J9FAG0-F1
#
_entry.id   AF-J9FAG0-F1
#
_cell.length_a   1.000
_cell.length_b   1.000
_cell.length_c   1.000
_cell.angle_alpha   90.00
_cell.angle_beta   90.00
_cell.angle_gamma   90.00
#
_symmetry.space_group_name_H-M   'P 1'
#
loop_
_entity.id
_entity.type
_entity.pdbx_description
1 polymer ?
#
loop_
_entity_poly.entity_id
_entity_poly.type
_entity_poly.pdbx_seq_one_letter_code
_entity_poly.pdbx_strand_id
1 'polypeptide(L)'
;CLVDALGKDWNDVSCRGEWSCLEMDGEVIRLYTETAWSPCNEVFDLVREKYPSLYYYFQAEEPGIGIYETNDSSGVYFPDRYFFDACTPEEEYLSEYFENQEDAFKWIEKETGKPIRSAKDVEALDAEWSEKCEDAFCYLHEFEVIS
;
A
#
# COMPACT_ATOMS: atom_id res chain seq x y z
N CYS A 1 17.08 18.88 1.34
CA CYS A 1 16.33 17.62 1.16
C CYS A 1 16.40 16.81 2.47
N LEU A 2 15.66 15.70 2.61
CA LEU A 2 15.71 14.88 3.84
C LEU A 2 17.13 14.34 4.11
N VAL A 3 17.85 13.91 3.06
CA VAL A 3 19.25 13.47 3.15
C VAL A 3 20.16 14.54 3.78
N ASP A 4 20.06 15.79 3.31
CA ASP A 4 20.80 16.93 3.86
C ASP A 4 20.40 17.25 5.32
N ALA A 5 19.10 17.17 5.66
CA ALA A 5 18.62 17.32 7.03
C ALA A 5 19.12 16.19 7.97
N LEU A 6 19.36 15.00 7.42
CA LEU A 6 20.01 13.89 8.10
C LEU A 6 21.53 14.08 8.21
N GLY A 7 22.10 15.10 7.58
CA GLY A 7 23.55 15.41 7.64
C GLY A 7 24.36 14.54 6.69
N LYS A 8 23.74 14.05 5.62
CA LYS A 8 24.36 13.22 4.57
C LYS A 8 24.48 14.05 3.28
N ASP A 9 25.44 13.70 2.44
CA ASP A 9 25.58 14.32 1.13
C ASP A 9 24.61 13.67 0.14
N TRP A 10 23.81 14.49 -0.55
CA TRP A 10 22.88 14.03 -1.58
C TRP A 10 23.58 13.52 -2.84
N ASN A 11 24.88 13.78 -3.01
CA ASN A 11 25.70 13.16 -4.05
C ASN A 11 25.98 11.67 -3.77
N ASP A 12 25.96 11.28 -2.50
CA ASP A 12 26.26 9.90 -2.07
C ASP A 12 24.99 9.04 -1.93
N VAL A 13 23.82 9.68 -1.79
CA VAL A 13 22.53 8.99 -1.65
C VAL A 13 21.50 9.56 -2.62
N SER A 14 20.91 8.69 -3.44
CA SER A 14 19.90 9.08 -4.43
C SER A 14 18.68 9.67 -3.74
N CYS A 15 18.47 10.98 -3.89
CA CYS A 15 17.25 11.66 -3.45
C CYS A 15 16.12 11.36 -4.44
N ARG A 16 15.47 10.20 -4.28
CA ARG A 16 14.33 9.81 -5.10
C ARG A 16 13.03 10.28 -4.46
N GLY A 17 12.21 10.93 -5.28
CA GLY A 17 10.85 11.31 -4.92
C GLY A 17 10.74 12.38 -3.84
N GLU A 18 9.65 12.33 -3.08
CA GLU A 18 9.31 13.30 -2.06
C GLU A 18 8.78 12.65 -0.78
N TRP A 19 8.69 13.44 0.28
CA TRP A 19 8.14 13.02 1.56
C TRP A 19 7.21 14.10 2.11
N SER A 20 6.15 13.69 2.79
CA SER A 20 5.09 14.58 3.24
C SER A 20 4.38 14.07 4.51
N CYS A 21 3.40 14.85 4.99
CA CYS A 21 2.55 14.59 6.16
C CYS A 21 3.32 14.10 7.41
N LEU A 22 4.41 14.77 7.75
CA LEU A 22 5.14 14.49 8.98
C LEU A 22 4.25 14.70 10.20
N GLU A 23 4.02 13.63 10.95
CA GLU A 23 3.23 13.62 12.17
C GLU A 23 4.01 12.95 13.30
N MET A 24 3.79 13.46 14.52
CA MET A 24 4.29 12.85 15.75
C MET A 24 3.10 12.41 16.59
N ASP A 25 3.06 11.13 16.94
CA ASP A 25 2.07 10.51 17.79
C ASP A 25 2.77 9.83 18.97
N GLY A 26 2.89 10.55 20.08
CA GLY A 26 3.64 10.09 21.24
C GLY A 26 5.12 9.84 20.90
N GLU A 27 5.52 8.57 20.89
CA GLU A 27 6.88 8.12 20.56
C GLU A 27 7.02 7.64 19.10
N VAL A 28 5.96 7.77 18.29
CA VAL A 28 5.91 7.30 16.89
C VAL A 28 5.96 8.48 15.94
N ILE A 29 6.85 8.41 14.96
CA ILE A 29 6.91 9.35 13.84
C ILE A 29 6.25 8.69 12.63
N ARG A 30 5.32 9.39 11.98
CA ARG A 30 4.69 8.96 10.72
C ARG A 30 4.99 9.97 9.62
N LEU A 31 5.20 9.49 8.41
CA LEU A 31 5.40 10.28 7.21
C LEU A 31 5.05 9.44 5.99
N TYR A 32 4.73 10.08 4.87
CA TYR A 32 4.61 9.41 3.58
C TYR A 32 5.85 9.66 2.73
N THR A 33 6.14 8.71 1.86
CA THR A 33 7.13 8.85 0.79
C THR A 33 6.48 8.45 -0.53
N GLU A 34 6.76 9.19 -1.59
CA GLU A 34 6.32 8.86 -2.94
C GLU A 34 7.55 8.74 -3.84
N THR A 35 7.76 7.56 -4.44
CA THR A 35 8.95 7.24 -5.25
C THR A 35 8.62 6.33 -6.43
N ALA A 36 9.11 6.65 -7.63
CA ALA A 36 8.97 5.77 -8.79
C ALA A 36 10.12 4.75 -8.87
N TRP A 37 9.90 3.44 -9.02
CA TRP A 37 8.65 2.66 -9.01
C TRP A 37 8.66 1.63 -7.87
N SER A 38 9.47 1.86 -6.85
CA SER A 38 9.67 0.95 -5.72
C SER A 38 9.84 1.75 -4.44
N PRO A 39 9.59 1.15 -3.26
CA PRO A 39 9.83 1.80 -1.99
C PRO A 39 11.30 2.22 -1.89
N CYS A 40 11.56 3.46 -1.46
CA CYS A 40 12.93 3.94 -1.22
C CYS A 40 13.32 3.72 0.25
N ASN A 41 13.41 2.45 0.64
CA ASN A 41 13.67 2.05 2.02
C ASN A 41 15.05 2.52 2.52
N GLU A 42 15.99 2.82 1.62
CA GLU A 42 17.32 3.33 1.95
C GLU A 42 17.27 4.67 2.71
N VAL A 43 16.21 5.46 2.52
CA VAL A 43 15.99 6.69 3.29
C VAL A 43 15.75 6.37 4.77
N PHE A 44 15.01 5.30 5.07
CA PHE A 44 14.79 4.87 6.45
C PHE A 44 16.05 4.26 7.07
N ASP A 45 16.90 3.62 6.26
CA ASP A 45 18.23 3.21 6.71
C ASP A 45 19.08 4.39 7.16
N LEU A 46 19.07 5.51 6.42
CA LEU A 46 19.76 6.74 6.85
C LEU A 46 19.19 7.32 8.15
N VAL A 47 17.87 7.25 8.34
CA VAL A 47 17.23 7.69 9.59
C VAL A 47 17.72 6.83 10.75
N ARG A 48 17.76 5.50 10.58
CA ARG A 48 18.29 4.57 11.60
C ARG A 48 19.77 4.79 11.87
N GLU A 49 20.58 5.08 10.86
CA GLU A 49 21.99 5.41 11.07
C GLU A 49 22.17 6.65 11.96
N LYS A 50 21.33 7.67 11.77
CA LYS A 50 21.36 8.89 12.58
C LYS A 50 20.76 8.70 13.97
N TYR A 51 19.71 7.88 14.07
CA TYR A 51 18.97 7.60 15.30
C TYR A 51 18.86 6.09 15.52
N PRO A 52 19.93 5.43 16.04
CA PRO A 52 20.00 3.97 16.12
C PRO A 52 18.98 3.31 17.06
N SER A 53 18.31 4.10 17.90
CA SER A 53 17.23 3.62 18.76
C SER A 53 15.89 3.49 18.03
N LEU A 54 15.77 4.01 16.80
CA LEU A 54 14.56 3.92 16.02
C LEU A 54 14.49 2.61 15.24
N TYR A 55 13.29 2.04 15.21
CA TYR A 55 12.87 0.99 14.30
C TYR A 55 11.84 1.60 13.36
N TYR A 56 11.84 1.18 12.09
CA TYR A 56 10.85 1.66 11.13
C TYR A 56 9.99 0.52 10.63
N TYR A 57 8.73 0.85 10.38
CA TYR A 57 7.77 0.01 9.71
C TYR A 57 7.24 0.76 8.50
N PHE A 58 6.87 0.06 7.44
CA PHE A 58 6.25 0.65 6.26
C PHE A 58 5.16 -0.24 5.69
N GLN A 59 4.29 0.40 4.93
CA GLN A 59 3.43 -0.20 3.92
C GLN A 59 3.68 0.57 2.62
N ALA A 60 3.80 -0.14 1.51
CA ALA A 60 4.06 0.46 0.21
C ALA A 60 3.16 -0.15 -0.87
N GLU A 61 2.73 0.72 -1.79
CA GLU A 61 1.76 0.43 -2.82
C GLU A 61 2.26 1.03 -4.14
N GLU A 62 2.42 0.19 -5.18
CA GLU A 62 2.63 0.61 -6.56
C GLU A 62 1.76 -0.26 -7.48
N PRO A 63 0.52 0.20 -7.76
CA PRO A 63 -0.44 -0.54 -8.57
C PRO A 63 0.08 -0.83 -9.99
N GLY A 64 0.90 0.07 -10.56
CA GLY A 64 1.38 -0.05 -11.93
C GLY A 64 2.26 -1.28 -12.19
N ILE A 65 2.86 -1.85 -11.14
CA ILE A 65 3.65 -3.09 -11.23
C ILE A 65 3.27 -4.13 -10.16
N GLY A 66 2.19 -3.90 -9.41
CA GLY A 66 1.64 -4.85 -8.44
C GLY A 66 2.46 -4.99 -7.15
N ILE A 67 3.08 -3.91 -6.67
CA ILE A 67 3.74 -3.92 -5.36
C ILE A 67 2.72 -3.57 -4.29
N TYR A 68 2.55 -4.49 -3.33
CA TYR A 68 1.80 -4.28 -2.10
C TYR A 68 2.61 -4.97 -1.01
N GLU A 69 3.42 -4.20 -0.28
CA GLU A 69 4.42 -4.74 0.63
C GLU A 69 4.32 -4.08 2.00
N THR A 70 4.62 -4.83 3.06
CA THR A 70 4.84 -4.29 4.39
C THR A 70 5.91 -5.06 5.13
N ASN A 71 6.65 -4.43 6.03
CA ASN A 71 7.51 -5.15 6.98
C ASN A 71 6.89 -5.28 8.37
N ASP A 72 5.68 -4.74 8.59
CA ASP A 72 4.96 -4.86 9.85
C ASP A 72 4.18 -6.16 9.92
N SER A 73 4.91 -7.27 10.08
CA SER A 73 4.30 -8.60 10.27
C SER A 73 3.28 -8.66 11.42
N SER A 74 3.42 -7.79 12.43
CA SER A 74 2.56 -7.77 13.61
C SER A 74 1.24 -7.03 13.41
N GLY A 75 1.18 -6.12 12.45
CA GLY A 75 0.01 -5.30 12.15
C GLY A 75 -0.27 -4.23 13.22
N VAL A 76 0.75 -3.82 13.98
CA VAL A 76 0.61 -2.82 15.05
C VAL A 76 0.51 -1.41 14.48
N TYR A 77 1.22 -1.14 13.39
CA TYR A 77 1.29 0.16 12.72
C TYR A 77 0.52 0.14 11.40
N PHE A 78 0.58 -0.97 10.67
CA PHE A 78 -0.13 -1.18 9.40
C PHE A 78 -0.93 -2.48 9.53
N PRO A 79 -2.17 -2.43 10.04
CA PRO A 79 -2.96 -3.63 10.33
C PRO A 79 -3.52 -4.30 9.07
N ASP A 80 -3.69 -3.53 8.00
CA ASP A 80 -4.28 -4.00 6.76
C ASP A 80 -3.40 -5.03 6.04
N ARG A 81 -4.06 -6.03 5.46
CA ARG A 81 -3.45 -7.16 4.74
C ARG A 81 -4.03 -7.34 3.35
N TYR A 82 -5.16 -6.71 3.09
CA TYR A 82 -5.77 -6.70 1.78
C TYR A 82 -6.19 -5.28 1.39
N PHE A 83 -6.06 -4.96 0.12
CA PHE A 83 -6.55 -3.73 -0.47
C PHE A 83 -7.42 -4.06 -1.67
N PHE A 84 -8.68 -3.63 -1.61
CA PHE A 84 -9.59 -3.71 -2.74
C PHE A 84 -9.50 -2.43 -3.56
N ASP A 85 -9.36 -2.58 -4.88
CA ASP A 85 -9.26 -1.49 -5.85
C ASP A 85 -10.06 -1.84 -7.10
N ALA A 86 -11.06 -1.02 -7.42
CA ALA A 86 -11.96 -1.33 -8.52
C ALA A 86 -12.57 -0.09 -9.17
N CYS A 87 -12.76 -0.18 -10.49
CA CYS A 87 -13.61 0.72 -11.25
C CYS A 87 -14.74 -0.10 -11.88
N THR A 88 -15.97 0.20 -11.53
CA THR A 88 -17.16 -0.51 -12.03
C THR A 88 -17.41 -0.22 -13.51
N PRO A 89 -18.21 -1.05 -14.23
CA PRO A 89 -18.66 -0.74 -15.59
C PRO A 89 -19.43 0.58 -15.72
N GLU A 90 -20.01 1.07 -14.62
CA GLU A 90 -20.67 2.35 -14.51
C GLU A 90 -19.73 3.53 -14.21
N GLU A 91 -18.41 3.31 -14.28
CA GLU A 91 -17.34 4.29 -13.98
C GLU A 91 -17.33 4.79 -12.53
N GLU A 92 -17.92 4.02 -11.61
CA GLU A 92 -17.81 4.27 -10.16
C GLU A 92 -16.54 3.63 -9.60
N TYR A 93 -15.74 4.43 -8.88
CA TYR A 93 -14.52 3.97 -8.23
C TYR A 93 -14.80 3.50 -6.79
N LEU A 94 -14.32 2.31 -6.46
CA LEU A 94 -14.46 1.66 -5.17
C LEU A 94 -13.09 1.21 -4.67
N SER A 95 -12.73 1.62 -3.46
CA SER A 95 -11.53 1.10 -2.80
C SER A 95 -11.71 1.03 -1.28
N GLU A 96 -11.08 0.03 -0.67
CA GLU A 96 -11.14 -0.18 0.79
C GLU A 96 -9.99 -1.09 1.26
N TYR A 97 -9.52 -0.87 2.49
CA TYR A 97 -8.48 -1.67 3.13
C TYR A 97 -9.09 -2.63 4.16
N PHE A 98 -8.47 -3.81 4.31
CA PHE A 98 -8.95 -4.84 5.22
C PHE A 98 -7.80 -5.55 5.95
N GLU A 99 -7.97 -5.76 7.25
CA GLU A 99 -7.08 -6.60 8.06
C GLU A 99 -7.12 -8.09 7.67
N ASN A 100 -8.25 -8.57 7.13
CA ASN A 100 -8.43 -9.98 6.79
C ASN A 100 -9.30 -10.19 5.55
N GLN A 101 -9.07 -11.34 4.90
CA GLN A 101 -9.71 -11.71 3.63
C GLN A 101 -11.23 -11.94 3.76
N GLU A 102 -11.69 -12.44 4.91
CA GLU A 102 -13.11 -12.77 5.11
C GLU A 102 -13.97 -11.50 5.10
N ASP A 103 -13.49 -10.45 5.75
CA ASP A 103 -14.19 -9.17 5.79
C ASP A 103 -14.13 -8.45 4.44
N ALA A 104 -13.02 -8.56 3.71
CA ALA A 104 -12.95 -8.10 2.32
C ALA A 104 -14.03 -8.76 1.46
N PHE A 105 -14.17 -10.09 1.50
CA PHE A 105 -15.18 -10.79 0.71
C PHE A 105 -16.62 -10.41 1.07
N LYS A 106 -16.93 -10.27 2.36
CA LYS A 106 -18.26 -9.81 2.81
C LYS A 106 -18.57 -8.41 2.30
N TRP A 107 -17.57 -7.53 2.34
CA TRP A 107 -17.73 -6.15 1.89
C TRP A 107 -17.93 -6.10 0.36
N ILE A 108 -17.11 -6.80 -0.42
CA ILE A 108 -17.24 -6.83 -1.88
C ILE A 108 -18.60 -7.41 -2.29
N GLU A 109 -19.07 -8.48 -1.64
CA GLU A 109 -20.41 -9.02 -1.89
C GLU A 109 -21.52 -8.01 -1.62
N LYS A 110 -21.39 -7.23 -0.55
CA LYS A 110 -22.35 -6.18 -0.20
C LYS A 110 -22.38 -5.07 -1.23
N GLU A 111 -21.22 -4.58 -1.66
CA GLU A 111 -21.13 -3.46 -2.61
C GLU A 111 -21.51 -3.86 -4.04
N THR A 112 -21.18 -5.09 -4.45
CA THR A 112 -21.41 -5.56 -5.82
C THR A 112 -22.73 -6.32 -5.99
N GLY A 113 -23.33 -6.81 -4.90
CA GLY A 113 -24.48 -7.70 -4.92
C GLY A 113 -24.18 -9.10 -5.47
N LYS A 114 -22.90 -9.45 -5.68
CA LYS A 114 -22.44 -10.73 -6.23
C LYS A 114 -21.89 -11.62 -5.12
N PRO A 115 -22.11 -12.94 -5.17
CA PRO A 115 -21.57 -13.83 -4.15
C PRO A 115 -20.03 -13.90 -4.25
N ILE A 116 -19.32 -13.53 -3.18
CA ILE A 116 -17.84 -13.58 -3.13
C ILE A 116 -17.39 -14.51 -2.00
N ARG A 117 -16.68 -15.58 -2.33
CA ARG A 117 -16.21 -16.61 -1.37
C ARG A 117 -14.74 -16.95 -1.51
N SER A 118 -14.08 -16.48 -2.56
CA SER A 118 -12.70 -16.77 -2.89
C SER A 118 -12.11 -15.69 -3.80
N ALA A 119 -10.77 -15.64 -3.90
CA ALA A 119 -10.09 -14.76 -4.85
C ALA A 119 -10.54 -15.01 -6.31
N LYS A 120 -10.87 -16.27 -6.65
CA LYS A 120 -11.40 -16.62 -7.98
C LYS A 120 -12.75 -15.99 -8.28
N ASP A 121 -13.56 -15.70 -7.26
CA ASP A 121 -14.83 -15.01 -7.46
C ASP A 121 -14.59 -13.52 -7.78
N VAL A 122 -13.53 -12.92 -7.22
CA VAL A 122 -13.07 -11.57 -7.57
C VAL A 122 -12.51 -11.55 -8.99
N GLU A 123 -11.65 -12.51 -9.37
CA GLU A 123 -11.16 -12.66 -10.75
C GLU A 123 -12.30 -12.85 -11.76
N ALA A 124 -13.33 -13.63 -11.41
CA ALA A 124 -14.50 -13.81 -12.26
C ALA A 124 -15.34 -12.53 -12.39
N LEU A 125 -15.40 -11.71 -11.33
CA LEU A 125 -16.07 -10.43 -11.35
C LEU A 125 -15.34 -9.43 -12.25
N ASP A 126 -14.01 -9.36 -12.15
CA ASP A 126 -13.14 -8.58 -13.04
C ASP A 126 -13.33 -8.95 -14.51
N ALA A 127 -13.32 -10.26 -14.82
CA ALA A 127 -13.60 -10.76 -16.16
C ALA A 127 -15.00 -10.35 -16.67
N GLU A 128 -16.03 -10.41 -15.81
CA GLU A 128 -17.38 -9.95 -16.18
C GLU A 128 -17.43 -8.44 -16.45
N TRP A 129 -16.68 -7.64 -15.68
CA TRP A 129 -16.70 -6.18 -15.78
C TRP A 129 -15.94 -5.68 -17.00
N SER A 130 -14.76 -6.24 -17.26
CA SER A 130 -13.94 -5.93 -18.43
C SER A 130 -14.62 -6.27 -19.76
N GLU A 131 -15.52 -7.27 -19.80
CA GLU A 131 -16.36 -7.55 -20.97
C GLU A 131 -17.40 -6.45 -21.25
N LYS A 132 -17.83 -5.71 -20.22
CA LYS A 132 -18.84 -4.64 -20.33
C LYS A 132 -18.22 -3.29 -20.62
N CYS A 133 -17.04 -3.02 -20.04
CA CYS A 133 -16.32 -1.76 -20.19
C CYS A 133 -14.81 -2.04 -20.14
N GLU A 134 -14.06 -1.56 -21.14
CA GLU A 134 -12.61 -1.77 -21.24
C GLU A 134 -11.84 -1.11 -20.09
N ASP A 135 -12.38 -0.03 -19.53
CA ASP A 135 -11.77 0.72 -18.42
C ASP A 135 -12.18 0.18 -17.04
N ALA A 136 -13.09 -0.80 -16.97
CA ALA A 136 -13.51 -1.41 -15.72
C ALA A 136 -12.52 -2.48 -15.26
N PHE A 137 -12.28 -2.52 -13.94
CA PHE A 137 -11.39 -3.49 -13.31
C PHE A 137 -11.84 -3.78 -11.89
N CYS A 138 -11.43 -4.94 -11.35
CA CYS A 138 -11.75 -5.35 -9.99
C CYS A 138 -10.63 -6.20 -9.40
N TYR A 139 -9.87 -5.65 -8.45
CA TYR A 139 -8.73 -6.32 -7.85
C TYR A 139 -8.82 -6.36 -6.32
N LEU A 140 -8.34 -7.47 -5.77
CA LEU A 140 -8.07 -7.62 -4.35
C LEU A 140 -6.59 -7.98 -4.20
N HIS A 141 -5.81 -7.00 -3.75
CA HIS A 141 -4.38 -7.14 -3.52
C HIS A 141 -4.13 -7.64 -2.11
N GLU A 142 -3.18 -8.56 -1.94
CA GLU A 142 -2.69 -9.00 -0.63
C GLU A 142 -1.33 -8.36 -0.38
N PHE A 143 -1.14 -7.76 0.80
CA PHE A 143 0.14 -7.18 1.19
C PHE A 143 1.14 -8.31 1.53
N GLU A 144 2.24 -8.37 0.80
CA GLU A 144 3.35 -9.26 1.09
C GLU A 144 4.13 -8.76 2.31
N VAL A 145 4.33 -9.65 3.29
CA VAL A 145 5.16 -9.35 4.45
C VAL A 145 6.62 -9.62 4.13
N ILE A 146 7.41 -8.56 4.00
CA ILE A 146 8.84 -8.61 3.65
C ILE A 146 9.74 -8.31 4.85
N SER A 147 10.98 -8.82 4.81
CA SER A 147 11.96 -8.77 5.90
C SER A 147 13.01 -7.68 5.73
#